data_AF-A0A3N5N7P8-F1
#
_entry.id   AF-A0A3N5N7P8-F1
#
_cell.length_a   1.000
_cell.length_b   1.000
_cell.length_c   1.000
_cell.angle_alpha   90.00
_cell.angle_beta   90.00
_cell.angle_gamma   90.00
#
_symmetry.space_group_name_H-M   'P 1'
#
loop_
_entity.id
_entity.type
_entity.pdbx_description
1 polymer ?
#
loop_
_entity_poly.entity_id
_entity_poly.type
_entity_poly.pdbx_seq_one_letter_code
_entity_poly.pdbx_strand_id
1 'polypeptide(L)'
;MKLIETDEIIKAARLKRFGGASAARILMTILRVNRINKLYDEVSRYRGIDFIDALIEKLQLEYEVREEELNRIPKEGAFITVSNHPFGGIDGMLLVKILYDRRPDIKVLSNFILNKL
;
A
#
# COMPACT_ATOMS: atom_id res chain seq x y z
N MET A 1 11.57 -7.47 8.33
CA MET A 1 10.32 -8.20 8.05
C MET A 1 10.06 -8.18 6.56
N LYS A 2 9.63 -9.31 5.97
CA LYS A 2 9.23 -9.34 4.54
C LYS A 2 7.72 -9.29 4.42
N LEU A 3 7.24 -8.53 3.45
CA LEU A 3 5.82 -8.46 3.13
C LEU A 3 5.37 -9.71 2.36
N ILE A 4 6.20 -10.18 1.43
CA ILE A 4 5.95 -11.33 0.57
C ILE A 4 7.11 -12.31 0.69
N GLU A 5 6.82 -13.53 1.14
CA GLU A 5 7.81 -14.60 1.26
C GLU A 5 7.92 -15.45 -0.01
N THR A 6 9.07 -16.13 -0.16
CA THR A 6 9.32 -17.00 -1.32
C THR A 6 8.30 -18.14 -1.42
N ASP A 7 7.86 -18.69 -0.29
CA ASP A 7 6.87 -19.78 -0.26
C ASP A 7 5.49 -19.32 -0.77
N GLU A 8 5.13 -18.06 -0.52
CA GLU A 8 3.89 -17.47 -1.06
C GLU A 8 3.95 -17.40 -2.59
N ILE A 9 5.11 -17.07 -3.16
CA ILE A 9 5.35 -17.06 -4.61
C ILE A 9 5.32 -18.47 -5.20
N ILE A 10 5.96 -19.46 -4.55
CA ILE A 10 5.93 -20.86 -4.99
C ILE A 10 4.49 -21.36 -5.08
N LYS A 11 3.68 -21.08 -4.04
CA LYS A 11 2.27 -21.49 -3.98
C LYS A 11 1.43 -20.76 -5.04
N ALA A 12 1.59 -19.45 -5.18
CA ALA A 12 0.84 -18.63 -6.13
C ALA A 12 1.12 -19.02 -7.59
N ALA A 13 2.39 -19.24 -7.93
CA ALA A 13 2.83 -19.62 -9.28
C ALA A 13 2.76 -21.14 -9.54
N ARG A 14 2.25 -21.94 -8.58
CA ARG A 14 2.15 -23.41 -8.65
C ARG A 14 3.47 -24.10 -9.03
N LEU A 15 4.59 -23.60 -8.51
CA LEU A 15 5.92 -24.13 -8.82
C LEU A 15 6.17 -25.45 -8.06
N LYS A 16 6.81 -26.43 -8.73
CA LYS A 16 7.18 -27.72 -8.10
C LYS A 16 8.23 -27.51 -7.01
N ARG A 17 8.11 -28.26 -5.91
CA ARG A 17 8.97 -28.14 -4.71
C ARG A 17 10.47 -28.38 -4.98
N PHE A 18 10.80 -29.18 -6.01
CA PHE A 18 12.18 -29.35 -6.49
C PHE A 18 12.47 -28.33 -7.61
N GLY A 19 13.43 -27.42 -7.40
CA GLY A 19 13.76 -26.33 -8.33
C GLY A 19 12.87 -25.07 -8.23
N GLY A 20 11.67 -25.17 -7.65
CA GLY A 20 10.73 -24.05 -7.51
C GLY A 20 11.26 -22.89 -6.65
N ALA A 21 12.09 -23.16 -5.64
CA ALA A 21 12.68 -22.12 -4.80
C ALA A 21 13.62 -21.19 -5.59
N SER A 22 14.44 -21.75 -6.48
CA SER A 22 15.34 -20.95 -7.33
C SER A 22 14.56 -20.14 -8.35
N ALA A 23 13.56 -20.75 -9.00
CA ALA A 23 12.66 -20.06 -9.91
C ALA A 23 11.89 -18.91 -9.22
N ALA A 24 11.40 -19.13 -7.99
CA ALA A 24 10.71 -18.11 -7.20
C ALA A 24 11.63 -16.94 -6.84
N ARG A 25 12.90 -17.18 -6.46
CA ARG A 25 13.87 -16.11 -6.18
C ARG A 25 14.17 -15.25 -7.42
N ILE A 26 14.29 -15.89 -8.59
CA ILE A 26 14.46 -15.19 -9.86
C ILE A 26 13.21 -14.33 -10.13
N LEU A 27 12.03 -14.91 -9.98
CA LEU A 27 10.76 -14.21 -10.21
C LEU A 27 10.60 -13.00 -9.26
N MET A 28 10.91 -13.16 -7.97
CA MET A 28 10.89 -12.07 -6.99
C MET A 28 11.86 -10.92 -7.34
N THR A 29 12.95 -11.24 -8.04
CA THR A 29 13.91 -10.22 -8.50
C THR A 29 13.38 -9.51 -9.75
N ILE A 30 12.92 -10.26 -10.76
CA ILE A 30 12.40 -9.71 -12.02
C ILE A 30 11.16 -8.84 -11.79
N LEU A 31 10.22 -9.33 -10.98
CA LEU A 31 9.00 -8.60 -10.62
C LEU A 31 9.23 -7.52 -9.56
N ARG A 32 10.49 -7.30 -9.14
CA ARG A 32 10.90 -6.32 -8.13
C ARG A 32 10.23 -6.50 -6.75
N VAL A 33 9.69 -7.67 -6.44
CA VAL A 33 9.15 -8.02 -5.12
C VAL A 33 10.21 -7.83 -4.03
N ASN A 34 11.48 -8.15 -4.33
CA ASN A 34 12.58 -7.91 -3.39
C ASN A 34 12.75 -6.42 -3.04
N ARG A 35 12.50 -5.51 -4.00
CA ARG A 35 12.54 -4.06 -3.76
C ARG A 35 11.37 -3.62 -2.88
N ILE A 36 10.18 -4.17 -3.11
CA ILE A 36 8.99 -3.91 -2.28
C ILE A 36 9.23 -4.41 -0.85
N ASN A 37 9.77 -5.62 -0.68
CA ASN A 37 10.12 -6.16 0.64
C ASN A 37 11.12 -5.28 1.38
N LYS A 38 12.15 -4.79 0.69
CA LYS A 38 13.13 -3.87 1.28
C LYS A 38 12.49 -2.55 1.71
N LEU A 39 11.68 -1.95 0.84
CA LEU A 39 10.94 -0.73 1.17
C LEU A 39 10.06 -0.94 2.40
N TYR A 40 9.29 -2.02 2.42
CA TYR A 40 8.42 -2.35 3.55
C TYR A 40 9.20 -2.53 4.85
N ASP A 41 10.34 -3.22 4.83
CA ASP A 41 11.20 -3.40 6.01
C ASP A 41 11.67 -2.06 6.62
N GLU A 42 11.93 -1.06 5.78
CA GLU A 42 12.34 0.27 6.22
C GLU A 42 11.19 1.07 6.87
N VAL A 43 9.95 0.83 6.48
CA VAL A 43 8.78 1.60 6.95
C VAL A 43 7.86 0.84 7.91
N SER A 44 7.98 -0.49 8.03
CA SER A 44 7.04 -1.35 8.77
C SER A 44 7.00 -1.09 10.28
N ARG A 45 7.92 -0.27 10.80
CA ARG A 45 7.92 0.18 12.20
C ARG A 45 6.84 1.22 12.49
N TYR A 46 6.42 1.97 11.47
CA TYR A 46 5.37 2.96 11.56
C TYR A 46 3.99 2.29 11.43
N ARG A 47 2.93 2.98 11.88
CA ARG A 47 1.55 2.46 11.81
C ARG A 47 0.58 3.56 11.41
N GLY A 48 -0.54 3.17 10.80
CA GLY A 48 -1.60 4.12 10.44
C GLY A 48 -1.10 5.21 9.49
N ILE A 49 -1.38 6.47 9.81
CA ILE A 49 -1.00 7.61 8.98
C ILE A 49 0.51 7.80 8.94
N ASP A 50 1.23 7.56 10.04
CA ASP A 50 2.70 7.67 10.07
C ASP A 50 3.37 6.68 9.11
N PHE A 51 2.75 5.51 8.89
CA PHE A 51 3.21 4.54 7.89
C PHE A 51 3.06 5.09 6.47
N ILE A 52 1.92 5.72 6.18
CA ILE A 52 1.65 6.32 4.88
C ILE A 52 2.62 7.49 4.64
N ASP A 53 2.85 8.35 5.64
CA ASP A 53 3.78 9.47 5.54
C ASP A 53 5.22 9.02 5.28
N ALA A 54 5.69 8.02 6.03
CA ALA A 54 7.02 7.44 5.81
C ALA A 54 7.15 6.82 4.41
N LEU A 55 6.08 6.23 3.88
CA LEU A 55 6.09 5.65 2.54
C LEU A 55 6.12 6.73 1.45
N ILE A 56 5.34 7.80 1.59
CA ILE A 56 5.36 8.97 0.69
C ILE A 56 6.77 9.54 0.61
N GLU A 57 7.42 9.75 1.76
CA GLU A 57 8.80 10.25 1.84
C GLU A 57 9.78 9.30 1.15
N LYS A 58 9.73 8.00 1.48
CA LYS A 58 10.66 6.99 0.94
C LYS A 58 10.51 6.76 -0.56
N LEU A 59 9.29 6.86 -1.07
CA LEU A 59 9.01 6.76 -2.51
C LEU A 59 9.19 8.09 -3.24
N GLN A 60 9.48 9.18 -2.51
CA GLN A 60 9.59 10.54 -3.06
C GLN A 60 8.34 10.92 -3.85
N LEU A 61 7.18 10.61 -3.29
CA LEU A 61 5.89 10.92 -3.91
C LEU A 61 5.55 12.39 -3.65
N GLU A 62 5.23 13.09 -4.72
CA GLU A 62 4.67 14.43 -4.68
C GLU A 62 3.21 14.35 -5.11
N TYR A 63 2.33 14.99 -4.36
CA TYR A 63 0.92 15.09 -4.70
C TYR A 63 0.41 16.49 -4.35
N GLU A 64 -0.56 16.97 -5.13
CA GLU A 64 -1.18 18.27 -4.94
C GLU A 64 -2.68 18.08 -4.74
N VAL A 65 -3.23 18.77 -3.74
CA VAL A 65 -4.67 18.83 -3.53
C VAL A 65 -5.08 20.28 -3.38
N ARG A 66 -6.11 20.67 -4.11
CA ARG A 66 -6.68 22.01 -4.00
C ARG A 66 -7.45 22.13 -2.69
N GLU A 67 -7.13 23.13 -1.89
CA GLU A 67 -7.81 23.40 -0.61
C GLU A 67 -9.32 23.59 -0.78
N GLU A 68 -9.78 24.16 -1.90
CA GLU A 68 -11.22 24.30 -2.15
C GLU A 68 -11.93 22.95 -2.26
N GLU A 69 -11.27 21.92 -2.79
CA GLU A 69 -11.83 20.57 -2.89
C GLU A 69 -11.83 19.86 -1.54
N LEU A 70 -10.78 20.03 -0.72
CA LEU A 70 -10.75 19.51 0.65
C LEU A 70 -11.89 20.05 1.49
N ASN A 71 -12.20 21.34 1.34
CA ASN A 71 -13.28 21.99 2.07
C ASN A 71 -14.68 21.51 1.65
N ARG A 72 -14.82 20.79 0.54
CA ARG A 72 -16.09 20.16 0.12
C ARG A 72 -16.39 18.86 0.85
N ILE A 73 -15.39 18.25 1.51
CA ILE A 73 -15.59 17.00 2.26
C ILE A 73 -16.51 17.28 3.46
N PRO A 74 -17.66 16.59 3.58
CA PRO A 74 -18.55 16.78 4.72
C PRO A 74 -17.86 16.39 6.04
N LYS A 75 -17.83 17.33 7.00
CA LYS A 75 -17.26 17.12 8.34
C LYS A 75 -18.02 16.07 9.15
N GLU A 76 -19.33 15.97 8.90
CA GLU A 76 -20.23 15.06 9.58
C GLU A 76 -21.17 14.38 8.58
N GLY A 77 -21.78 13.29 9.01
CA GLY A 77 -22.66 12.48 8.17
C GLY A 77 -21.89 11.59 7.18
N ALA A 78 -22.67 10.77 6.47
CA ALA A 78 -22.16 9.88 5.45
C ALA A 78 -21.97 10.65 4.13
N PHE A 79 -20.91 10.30 3.40
CA PHE A 79 -20.68 10.81 2.05
C PHE A 79 -20.07 9.69 1.19
N ILE A 80 -20.12 9.88 -0.12
CA ILE A 80 -19.47 9.01 -1.09
C ILE A 80 -18.51 9.88 -1.89
N THR A 81 -17.25 9.46 -1.96
CA THR A 81 -16.28 10.00 -2.93
C THR A 81 -16.08 8.97 -4.04
N VAL A 82 -15.87 9.45 -5.26
CA VAL A 82 -15.60 8.63 -6.43
C VAL A 82 -14.30 9.11 -7.04
N SER A 83 -13.35 8.19 -7.24
CA SER A 83 -12.02 8.50 -7.75
C SER A 83 -11.57 7.41 -8.70
N ASN A 84 -10.73 7.75 -9.66
CA ASN A 84 -10.00 6.77 -10.44
C ASN A 84 -8.93 6.09 -9.57
N HIS A 85 -8.41 4.94 -10.02
CA HIS A 85 -7.42 4.16 -9.29
C HIS A 85 -6.34 3.55 -10.21
N PRO A 86 -5.64 4.37 -11.01
CA PRO A 86 -4.73 3.89 -12.04
C PRO A 86 -3.44 3.24 -11.50
N PHE A 87 -2.95 3.66 -10.34
CA PHE A 87 -1.72 3.16 -9.72
C PHE A 87 -1.97 2.15 -8.61
N GLY A 88 -3.22 1.92 -8.22
CA GLY A 88 -3.55 0.91 -7.24
C GLY A 88 -3.18 1.37 -5.82
N GLY A 89 -2.41 0.56 -5.10
CA GLY A 89 -2.12 0.77 -3.68
C GLY A 89 -1.69 2.19 -3.30
N ILE A 90 -0.88 2.86 -4.12
CA ILE A 90 -0.42 4.24 -3.89
C ILE A 90 -1.60 5.21 -3.84
N ASP A 91 -2.51 5.14 -4.81
CA ASP A 91 -3.70 5.99 -4.85
C ASP A 91 -4.56 5.79 -3.59
N GLY A 92 -4.68 4.54 -3.15
CA GLY A 92 -5.45 4.20 -1.95
C GLY A 92 -4.86 4.82 -0.70
N MET A 93 -3.53 4.75 -0.54
CA MET A 93 -2.83 5.35 0.60
C MET A 93 -2.90 6.88 0.58
N LEU A 94 -2.71 7.50 -0.59
CA LEU A 94 -2.87 8.95 -0.75
C LEU A 94 -4.30 9.39 -0.43
N LEU A 95 -5.31 8.66 -0.91
CA LEU A 95 -6.71 8.97 -0.60
C LEU A 95 -6.98 8.88 0.91
N VAL A 96 -6.44 7.87 1.59
CA VAL A 96 -6.55 7.75 3.06
C VAL A 96 -5.90 8.95 3.75
N LYS A 97 -4.69 9.36 3.35
CA LYS A 97 -4.01 10.53 3.90
C LYS A 97 -4.83 11.81 3.71
N ILE A 98 -5.29 12.05 2.49
CA ILE A 98 -6.08 13.23 2.10
C ILE A 98 -7.40 13.28 2.90
N LEU A 99 -8.10 12.15 3.03
CA LEU A 99 -9.36 12.10 3.77
C LEU A 99 -9.13 12.22 5.27
N TYR A 100 -8.06 11.62 5.81
CA TYR A 100 -7.75 11.68 7.25
C TYR A 100 -7.60 13.12 7.76
N ASP A 101 -7.03 14.02 6.95
CA ASP A 101 -6.86 15.43 7.30
C ASP A 101 -8.19 16.14 7.62
N ARG A 102 -9.31 15.69 7.05
CA ARG A 102 -10.66 16.24 7.31
C ARG A 102 -11.56 15.29 8.12
N ARG A 103 -11.31 13.98 8.05
CA ARG A 103 -12.11 12.90 8.64
C ARG A 103 -11.18 11.90 9.34
N PRO A 104 -10.67 12.23 10.54
CA PRO A 104 -9.77 11.35 11.29
C PRO A 104 -10.45 10.06 11.78
N ASP A 105 -11.78 9.99 11.67
CA ASP A 105 -12.61 8.83 12.00
C ASP A 105 -12.69 7.78 10.86
N ILE A 106 -12.02 8.02 9.74
CA ILE A 106 -11.97 7.09 8.60
C ILE A 106 -11.47 5.70 9.01
N LYS A 107 -12.10 4.67 8.44
CA LYS A 107 -11.66 3.27 8.56
C LYS A 107 -11.52 2.68 7.17
N VAL A 108 -10.42 1.97 6.96
CA VAL A 108 -10.14 1.30 5.69
C VAL A 108 -10.57 -0.15 5.82
N LEU A 109 -11.51 -0.57 4.98
CA LEU A 109 -11.82 -1.98 4.84
C LEU A 109 -10.79 -2.60 3.90
N SER A 110 -10.03 -3.55 4.44
CA SER A 110 -8.88 -4.12 3.77
C SER A 110 -9.08 -5.62 3.54
N ASN A 111 -8.50 -6.15 2.47
CA ASN A 111 -8.45 -7.59 2.24
C ASN A 111 -7.31 -8.23 3.05
N PHE A 112 -7.21 -9.56 3.03
CA PHE A 112 -6.22 -10.29 3.83
C PHE A 112 -4.75 -9.88 3.57
N ILE A 113 -4.43 -9.36 2.38
CA ILE A 113 -3.08 -8.89 2.04
C ILE A 113 -2.85 -7.51 2.66
N LEU A 114 -3.83 -6.61 2.54
CA LEU A 114 -3.76 -5.27 3.11
C LEU A 114 -3.77 -5.28 4.64
N ASN A 115 -4.34 -6.32 5.29
CA ASN A 115 -4.23 -6.50 6.75
C ASN A 115 -2.80 -6.77 7.25
N LYS A 116 -1.85 -7.08 6.35
CA LYS A 116 -0.43 -7.20 6.70
C LYS A 116 0.32 -5.86 6.68
N LEU A 117 -0.30 -4.81 6.13
CA LEU A 117 0.25 -3.44 6.08
C LEU A 117 -0.21 -2.65 7.30
#